data_AF-A0A523VY36-F1
#
_entry.id   AF-A0A523VY36-F1
#
_cell.length_a   1.000
_cell.length_b   1.000
_cell.length_c   1.000
_cell.angle_alpha   90.00
_cell.angle_beta   90.00
_cell.angle_gamma   90.00
#
_symmetry.space_group_name_H-M   'P 1'
#
loop_
_entity.id
_entity.type
_entity.pdbx_description
1 polymer ?
#
loop_
_entity_poly.entity_id
_entity_poly.type
_entity_poly.pdbx_seq_one_letter_code
_entity_poly.pdbx_strand_id
1 'polypeptide(L)' 'MGLKKQFSEEEAKEIGEKLGIKWDRFDVDQFRRGMNVELEHGYRDSLTNVTNDDSLVTGKIALAHLNEFPDYYDR' A
#
# COMPACT_ATOMS: atom_id res chain seq x y z
N MET A 1 9.53 7.76 20.91
CA MET A 1 8.79 7.67 19.63
C MET A 1 9.08 6.32 19.02
N GLY A 2 8.08 5.43 18.91
CA GLY A 2 8.26 4.18 18.17
C GLY A 2 8.42 4.48 16.68
N LEU A 3 9.37 3.81 16.02
CA LEU A 3 9.53 3.84 14.58
C LEU A 3 8.17 3.53 13.94
N LYS A 4 7.57 4.49 13.23
CA LYS A 4 6.37 4.20 12.43
C LYS A 4 6.82 3.22 11.34
N LYS A 5 6.25 2.01 11.34
CA LYS A 5 6.45 1.06 10.26
C LYS A 5 5.96 1.72 8.97
N GLN A 6 6.87 1.88 8.03
CA GLN A 6 6.63 2.47 6.72
C GLN A 6 7.31 1.62 5.68
N PHE A 7 6.66 1.44 4.54
CA PHE A 7 7.25 0.80 3.38
C PHE A 7 8.26 1.74 2.74
N SER A 8 9.43 1.18 2.40
CA SER A 8 10.39 1.81 1.50
C SER A 8 9.87 1.79 0.06
N GLU A 9 10.48 2.62 -0.79
CA GLU A 9 10.16 2.63 -2.23
C GLU A 9 10.54 1.30 -2.91
N GLU A 10 11.64 0.69 -2.46
CA GLU A 10 12.10 -0.62 -2.95
C GLU A 10 11.08 -1.71 -2.61
N GLU A 11 10.61 -1.79 -1.37
CA GLU A 11 9.57 -2.75 -0.96
C GLU A 11 8.27 -2.57 -1.75
N ALA A 12 7.82 -1.32 -1.90
CA ALA A 12 6.61 -1.02 -2.67
C ALA A 12 6.76 -1.42 -4.14
N LYS A 13 7.95 -1.19 -4.72
CA LYS A 13 8.24 -1.60 -6.09
C LYS A 13 8.23 -3.12 -6.24
N GLU A 14 8.91 -3.86 -5.36
CA GLU A 14 8.93 -5.33 -5.38
C GLU A 14 7.52 -5.92 -5.25
N ILE A 15 6.69 -5.34 -4.38
CA ILE A 15 5.30 -5.78 -4.20
C ILE A 15 4.47 -5.43 -5.44
N GLY A 16 4.64 -4.24 -6.00
CA GLY A 16 3.96 -3.85 -7.24
C GLY A 16 4.33 -4.75 -8.42
N GLU A 17 5.60 -5.17 -8.53
CA GLU A 17 6.05 -6.14 -9.52
C GLU A 17 5.40 -7.52 -9.31
N LYS A 18 5.31 -8.00 -8.06
CA LYS A 18 4.58 -9.25 -7.73
C LYS A 18 3.10 -9.17 -8.06
N LEU A 19 2.51 -7.97 -7.97
CA LEU A 19 1.11 -7.70 -8.31
C LEU A 19 0.90 -7.41 -9.81
N GLY A 20 1.96 -7.29 -10.61
CA GLY A 20 1.88 -7.02 -12.04
C GLY A 20 1.50 -5.57 -12.38
N ILE A 21 1.81 -4.61 -11.52
CA ILE A 21 1.56 -3.18 -11.75
C ILE A 21 2.45 -2.67 -12.89
N LYS A 22 1.85 -1.92 -13.82
CA LYS A 22 2.53 -1.39 -15.01
C LYS A 22 3.10 0.02 -14.86
N TRP A 23 2.73 0.73 -13.79
CA TRP A 23 3.17 2.11 -13.49
C TRP A 23 2.82 3.13 -14.58
N ASP A 24 1.73 2.90 -15.31
CA ASP A 24 1.26 3.74 -16.43
C ASP A 24 0.23 4.79 -16.00
N ARG A 25 -0.59 4.48 -14.99
CA ARG A 25 -1.65 5.36 -14.47
C ARG A 25 -1.28 6.08 -13.18
N PHE A 26 -0.42 5.46 -12.39
CA PHE A 26 0.10 5.93 -11.10
C PHE A 26 1.53 5.44 -10.96
N ASP A 27 2.30 6.07 -10.08
CA ASP A 27 3.71 5.74 -9.86
C ASP A 27 3.95 4.93 -8.57
N VAL A 28 5.19 4.50 -8.39
CA VAL A 28 5.64 3.70 -7.23
C VAL A 28 5.47 4.49 -5.94
N ASP A 29 5.68 5.81 -5.97
CA ASP A 29 5.62 6.67 -4.80
C ASP A 29 4.18 6.80 -4.29
N GLN A 30 3.22 6.92 -5.20
CA GLN A 30 1.80 6.93 -4.90
C GLN A 30 1.31 5.59 -4.37
N PHE A 31 1.74 4.48 -4.98
CA PHE A 31 1.44 3.15 -4.46
C PHE A 31 2.03 2.94 -3.06
N ARG A 32 3.29 3.36 -2.83
CA ARG A 32 3.95 3.32 -1.52
C ARG A 32 3.18 4.15 -0.49
N ARG A 33 2.72 5.35 -0.84
CA ARG A 33 1.86 6.16 0.04
C ARG A 33 0.58 5.41 0.39
N GLY A 34 -0.09 4.83 -0.60
CA GLY A 34 -1.29 4.01 -0.37
C GLY A 34 -1.02 2.85 0.58
N MET A 35 0.01 2.06 0.33
CA MET A 35 0.41 0.98 1.22
C MET A 35 0.66 1.44 2.67
N ASN A 36 1.24 2.62 2.86
CA ASN A 36 1.47 3.18 4.19
C ASN A 36 0.18 3.62 4.90
N VAL A 37 -0.84 4.04 4.15
CA VAL A 37 -2.20 4.31 4.66
C VAL A 37 -2.87 2.99 5.04
N GLU A 38 -2.86 2.01 4.14
CA GLU A 38 -3.52 0.72 4.36
C GLU A 38 -2.89 -0.14 5.49
N LEU A 39 -1.69 0.21 5.98
CA LEU A 39 -1.13 -0.38 7.21
C LEU A 39 -2.01 -0.19 8.44
N GLU A 40 -2.94 0.78 8.43
CA GLU A 40 -3.94 0.94 9.48
C GLU A 40 -4.80 -0.33 9.64
N HIS A 41 -5.05 -1.06 8.55
CA HIS A 41 -5.74 -2.34 8.52
C HIS A 41 -4.86 -3.55 8.87
N GLY A 42 -3.74 -3.31 9.55
CA GLY A 42 -2.85 -4.32 10.10
C GLY A 42 -2.91 -4.38 11.63
N TYR A 43 -1.78 -4.68 12.28
CA TYR A 43 -1.70 -4.73 13.75
C TYR A 43 -1.83 -3.35 14.42
N ARG A 44 -1.91 -2.27 13.62
CA ARG A 44 -2.11 -0.91 14.11
C ARG A 44 -3.52 -0.70 14.67
N ASP A 45 -4.53 -1.33 14.06
CA ASP A 45 -5.90 -1.35 14.57
C ASP A 45 -6.45 -2.77 14.51
N SER A 46 -6.53 -3.43 15.68
CA SER A 46 -7.03 -4.79 15.80
C SER A 46 -8.51 -4.95 15.42
N LEU A 47 -9.30 -3.87 15.46
CA LEU A 47 -10.72 -3.93 15.10
C LEU A 47 -10.91 -4.04 13.58
N THR A 48 -10.02 -3.42 12.80
CA THR A 48 -10.05 -3.41 11.34
C THR A 48 -8.92 -4.21 10.71
N ASN A 49 -8.18 -4.98 11.52
CA ASN A 49 -7.07 -5.82 11.05
C ASN A 49 -7.56 -6.92 10.11
N VAL A 50 -7.30 -6.73 8.82
CA VAL A 50 -7.57 -7.72 7.76
C VAL A 50 -6.30 -8.15 7.04
N THR A 51 -5.17 -7.45 7.26
CA THR A 51 -3.90 -7.71 6.58
C THR A 51 -2.93 -8.54 7.43
N ASN A 52 -3.06 -8.52 8.75
CA ASN A 52 -2.04 -9.02 9.68
C ASN A 52 -0.64 -8.47 9.38
N ASP A 53 -0.56 -7.21 8.96
CA ASP A 53 0.68 -6.55 8.51
C ASP A 53 1.36 -7.26 7.30
N ASP A 54 0.64 -8.13 6.58
CA ASP A 54 1.15 -8.75 5.37
C ASP A 54 1.26 -7.71 4.26
N SER A 55 2.50 -7.48 3.80
CA SER A 55 2.81 -6.44 2.82
C SER A 55 2.11 -6.66 1.47
N LEU A 56 1.89 -7.93 1.08
CA LEU A 56 1.24 -8.26 -0.18
C LEU A 56 -0.27 -8.04 -0.11
N VAL A 57 -0.91 -8.41 1.00
CA VAL A 57 -2.34 -8.12 1.24
C VAL A 57 -2.56 -6.61 1.34
N THR A 58 -1.70 -5.90 2.07
CA THR A 58 -1.72 -4.43 2.17
C THR A 58 -1.58 -3.78 0.79
N GLY A 59 -0.62 -4.26 -0.03
CA GLY A 59 -0.46 -3.81 -1.40
C GLY A 59 -1.66 -4.07 -2.30
N LYS A 60 -2.39 -5.18 -2.11
CA LYS A 60 -3.62 -5.47 -2.88
C LYS A 60 -4.74 -4.48 -2.55
N ILE A 61 -4.88 -4.05 -1.30
CA ILE A 61 -5.88 -3.05 -0.90
C ILE A 61 -5.53 -1.71 -1.55
N ALA A 62 -4.27 -1.27 -1.43
CA ALA A 62 -3.82 -0.03 -2.06
C ALA A 62 -4.02 -0.04 -3.59
N LEU A 63 -3.72 -1.18 -4.23
CA LEU A 63 -3.93 -1.37 -5.66
C LEU A 63 -5.42 -1.34 -6.04
N ALA A 64 -6.32 -1.87 -5.20
CA ALA A 64 -7.75 -1.83 -5.47
C ALA A 64 -8.24 -0.37 -5.59
N HIS A 65 -7.85 0.50 -4.66
CA HIS A 65 -8.19 1.91 -4.69
C HIS A 65 -7.60 2.66 -5.89
N LEU A 66 -6.34 2.39 -6.24
CA LEU A 66 -5.69 2.99 -7.41
C LEU A 66 -6.28 2.51 -8.75
N ASN A 67 -6.86 1.32 -8.78
CA ASN A 67 -7.59 0.83 -9.96
C ASN A 67 -8.95 1.53 -10.12
N GLU A 68 -9.60 1.93 -9.03
CA GLU A 68 -10.83 2.73 -9.07
C GLU A 68 -10.53 4.19 -9.45
N PHE A 69 -9.54 4.79 -8.80
CA PHE A 69 -9.10 6.16 -9.04
C PHE A 69 -7.57 6.24 -9.05
N PRO A 70 -6.93 6.50 -10.20
CA PRO A 70 -5.47 6.59 -10.27
C PRO A 70 -4.85 7.67 -9.39
N ASP A 71 -5.62 8.67 -8.96
CA ASP A 71 -5.22 9.76 -8.08
C ASP A 71 -5.68 9.58 -6.62
N TYR A 72 -6.19 8.40 -6.22
CA TYR A 72 -6.85 8.18 -4.93
C TYR A 72 -6.08 8.72 -3.71
N TYR A 73 -4.75 8.55 -3.70
CA TYR A 73 -3.88 8.95 -2.58
C TYR A 73 -3.25 10.34 -2.74
N ASP A 74 -3.64 11.11 -3.75
CA ASP A 74 -3.20 12.49 -4.00
C ASP A 74 -4.32 13.52 -3.81
N ARG A 75 -5.45 13.10 -3.25
CA ARG A 75 -6.63 13.93 -3.01
C ARG A 75 -6.59 14.66 -1.66
#